data_AF-A0A9W4NP60-F1
#
_entry.id   AF-A0A9W4NP60-F1
#
_cell.length_a   1.000
_cell.length_b   1.000
_cell.length_c   1.000
_cell.angle_alpha   90.00
_cell.angle_beta   90.00
_cell.angle_gamma   90.00
#
_symmetry.space_group_name_H-M   'P 1'
#
loop_
_entity.id
_entity.type
_entity.pdbx_description
1 polymer ?
#
loop_
_entity_poly.entity_id
_entity_poly.type
_entity_poly.pdbx_seq_one_letter_code
_entity_poly.pdbx_strand_id
1 'polypeptide(L)'
;MTKMPGKPLGEIRHSVSFSVKANNHPSGELERRNANKADDATRTLEIVRKLQNLLPSVFPPTGDRPEPSIMVHDDLSSQNILVNESGEFTAVLHWECVAALPVWKECDYPEFLQEKTRHVRPELGNYKP
;
A
#
# COMPACT_ATOMS: atom_id res chain seq x y z
N MET A 1 -4.84 29.58 16.45
CA MET A 1 -4.76 28.13 16.13
C MET A 1 -3.38 27.61 16.50
N THR A 2 -3.34 26.68 17.44
CA THR A 2 -2.11 26.14 18.05
C THR A 2 -1.51 25.06 17.16
N LYS A 3 -0.23 25.21 16.83
CA LYS A 3 0.55 24.26 15.99
C LYS A 3 0.70 22.96 16.77
N MET A 4 0.12 21.85 16.28
CA MET A 4 0.35 20.53 16.88
C MET A 4 1.79 20.09 16.57
N PRO A 5 2.56 19.62 17.58
CA PRO A 5 3.92 19.15 17.35
C PRO A 5 3.86 17.80 16.60
N GLY A 6 4.25 17.82 15.33
CA GLY A 6 4.45 16.61 14.54
C GLY A 6 5.61 15.81 15.13
N LYS A 7 5.35 14.53 15.43
CA LYS A 7 6.40 13.60 15.85
C LYS A 7 7.40 13.39 14.71
N PRO A 8 8.71 13.29 14.99
CA PRO A 8 9.71 13.00 13.98
C PRO A 8 9.46 11.61 13.34
N LEU A 9 9.61 11.51 12.02
CA LEU A 9 9.36 10.32 11.19
C LEU A 9 10.10 9.03 11.65
N GLY A 10 11.07 9.13 12.56
CA GLY A 10 11.82 7.99 13.10
C GLY A 10 10.99 7.00 13.95
N GLU A 11 9.80 7.40 14.43
CA GLU A 11 8.95 6.53 15.28
C GLU A 11 8.09 5.52 14.50
N ILE A 12 8.00 5.61 13.17
CA ILE A 12 7.07 4.78 12.37
C ILE A 12 7.58 3.32 12.20
N ARG A 13 8.82 3.00 12.61
CA ARG A 13 9.42 1.68 12.40
C ARG A 13 9.00 0.57 13.36
N HIS A 14 8.13 0.82 14.35
CA HIS A 14 7.89 -0.14 15.44
C HIS A 14 6.42 -0.47 15.76
N SER A 15 5.51 -0.44 14.79
CA SER A 15 4.13 -0.88 15.05
C SER A 15 3.60 -1.89 14.04
N VAL A 16 4.03 -3.14 14.18
CA VAL A 16 3.22 -4.29 13.74
C VAL A 16 3.08 -5.22 14.94
N SER A 17 2.03 -5.02 15.73
CA SER A 17 1.65 -5.93 16.82
C SER A 17 0.43 -6.72 16.37
N PHE A 18 0.58 -8.05 16.24
CA PHE A 18 -0.51 -8.95 15.90
C PHE A 18 -1.05 -9.60 17.19
N SER A 19 -2.24 -9.19 17.62
CA SER A 19 -2.91 -9.78 18.79
C SER A 19 -3.91 -10.84 18.34
N VAL A 20 -3.65 -12.12 18.67
CA VAL A 20 -4.59 -13.22 18.47
C VAL A 20 -5.53 -13.29 19.68
N LYS A 21 -6.83 -13.12 19.47
CA LYS A 21 -7.86 -13.43 20.48
C LYS A 21 -8.28 -14.89 20.34
N ALA A 22 -8.09 -15.68 21.39
CA ALA A 22 -8.54 -17.07 21.46
C ALA A 22 -9.92 -17.14 22.16
N ASN A 23 -10.92 -17.73 21.50
CA ASN A 23 -12.21 -18.12 22.09
C ASN A 23 -12.27 -19.66 22.18
N ASN A 24 -12.74 -20.17 23.32
CA ASN A 24 -12.81 -21.59 23.69
C ASN A 24 -13.85 -22.39 22.85
N HIS A 25 -13.39 -23.32 21.99
CA HIS A 25 -14.12 -24.51 21.49
C HIS A 25 -13.16 -25.50 20.77
N PRO A 26 -13.59 -26.74 20.47
CA PRO A 26 -13.08 -27.98 21.06
C PRO A 26 -11.63 -28.34 20.67
N SER A 27 -10.89 -28.88 21.66
CA SER A 27 -9.43 -29.01 21.71
C SER A 27 -8.74 -29.78 20.56
N GLY A 28 -9.42 -30.70 19.87
CA GLY A 28 -8.75 -31.57 18.88
C GLY A 28 -8.46 -30.94 17.51
N GLU A 29 -9.36 -30.09 17.01
CA GLU A 29 -9.19 -29.44 15.69
C GLU A 29 -8.41 -28.12 15.79
N LEU A 30 -8.51 -27.45 16.93
CA LEU A 30 -7.80 -26.21 17.21
C LEU A 30 -6.29 -26.43 17.28
N GLU A 31 -5.82 -27.51 17.91
CA GLU A 31 -4.40 -27.86 17.98
C GLU A 31 -3.80 -28.16 16.59
N ARG A 32 -4.51 -28.88 15.71
CA ARG A 32 -4.07 -29.10 14.32
C ARG A 32 -4.06 -27.82 13.49
N ARG A 33 -5.05 -26.94 13.67
CA ARG A 33 -5.13 -25.65 12.99
C ARG A 33 -4.07 -24.67 13.50
N ASN A 34 -3.67 -24.77 14.78
CA ASN A 34 -2.61 -23.98 15.39
C ASN A 34 -1.21 -24.49 15.03
N ALA A 35 -1.01 -25.81 14.92
CA ALA A 35 0.26 -26.39 14.49
C ALA A 35 0.63 -25.95 13.07
N ASN A 36 -0.33 -25.95 12.13
CA ASN A 36 -0.11 -25.44 10.78
C ASN A 36 0.22 -23.93 10.79
N LYS A 37 -0.46 -23.14 11.63
CA LYS A 37 -0.18 -21.70 11.75
C LYS A 37 1.19 -21.41 12.37
N ALA A 38 1.65 -22.22 13.33
CA ALA A 38 2.94 -22.05 13.98
C ALA A 38 4.09 -22.40 13.02
N ASP A 39 3.93 -23.46 12.23
CA ASP A 39 4.88 -23.83 11.18
C ASP A 39 4.95 -22.74 10.08
N ASP A 40 3.79 -22.26 9.60
CA ASP A 40 3.71 -21.16 8.63
C ASP A 40 4.36 -19.88 9.15
N ALA A 41 4.13 -19.53 10.43
CA ALA A 41 4.75 -18.37 11.06
C ALA A 41 6.27 -18.52 11.16
N THR A 42 6.75 -19.72 11.53
CA THR A 42 8.18 -20.03 11.63
C THR A 42 8.85 -19.90 10.25
N ARG A 43 8.25 -20.52 9.23
CA ARG A 43 8.71 -20.42 7.84
C ARG A 43 8.72 -18.98 7.33
N THR A 44 7.66 -18.23 7.61
CA THR A 44 7.56 -16.80 7.21
C THR A 44 8.65 -15.99 7.88
N LEU A 45 8.92 -16.23 9.16
CA LEU A 45 9.95 -15.51 9.91
C LEU A 45 11.36 -15.82 9.40
N GLU A 46 11.64 -17.04 8.96
CA GLU A 46 12.88 -17.40 8.28
C GLU A 46 13.04 -16.66 6.94
N ILE A 47 11.95 -16.54 6.16
CA ILE A 47 11.95 -15.79 4.89
C ILE A 47 12.23 -14.31 5.17
N VAL A 48 11.54 -13.71 6.15
CA VAL A 48 11.74 -12.31 6.55
C VAL A 48 13.20 -12.06 6.93
N ARG A 49 13.80 -12.93 7.74
CA ARG A 49 15.23 -12.82 8.12
C ARG A 49 16.15 -12.83 6.90
N LYS A 50 15.90 -13.73 5.93
CA LYS A 50 16.70 -13.78 4.69
C LYS A 50 16.52 -12.50 3.85
N LEU A 51 15.29 -11.99 3.73
CA LEU A 51 15.01 -10.75 3.01
C LEU A 51 15.62 -9.52 3.69
N GLN A 52 15.60 -9.46 5.03
CA GLN A 52 16.23 -8.37 5.80
C GLN A 52 17.72 -8.24 5.49
N ASN A 53 18.42 -9.36 5.34
CA ASN A 53 19.84 -9.37 4.99
C ASN A 53 20.11 -8.83 3.57
N LEU A 54 19.11 -8.87 2.68
CA LEU A 54 19.22 -8.35 1.31
C LEU A 54 18.83 -6.87 1.21
N LEU A 55 18.11 -6.31 2.19
CA LEU A 55 17.63 -4.92 2.14
C LEU A 55 18.74 -3.91 1.86
N PRO A 56 19.94 -3.94 2.50
CA PRO A 56 20.99 -2.96 2.22
C PRO A 56 21.57 -3.07 0.80
N SER A 57 21.43 -4.23 0.14
CA SER A 57 21.90 -4.43 -1.23
C SER A 57 20.87 -3.97 -2.26
N VAL A 58 19.57 -4.17 -1.98
CA VAL A 58 18.47 -3.81 -2.89
C VAL A 58 18.05 -2.35 -2.69
N PHE A 59 18.08 -1.88 -1.44
CA PHE A 59 17.83 -0.50 -1.02
C PHE A 59 19.06 0.01 -0.27
N PRO A 60 20.12 0.42 -1.00
CA PRO A 60 21.29 1.01 -0.39
C PRO A 60 20.90 2.19 0.48
N PRO A 61 21.57 2.43 1.62
CA PRO A 61 21.39 3.65 2.37
C PRO A 61 21.64 4.84 1.44
N THR A 62 20.56 5.50 1.04
CA THR A 62 20.64 6.81 0.40
C THR A 62 21.31 7.72 1.42
N GLY A 63 22.45 8.32 1.05
CA GLY A 63 23.24 9.17 1.94
C GLY A 63 22.48 10.45 2.34
N ASP A 64 23.07 11.62 2.15
CA ASP A 64 22.42 12.88 2.55
C ASP A 64 21.20 13.28 1.66
N ARG A 65 20.84 12.44 0.68
CA ARG A 65 19.71 12.67 -0.23
C ARG A 65 18.64 11.62 -0.01
N PRO A 66 17.58 11.91 0.77
CA PRO A 66 16.48 10.98 0.94
C PRO A 66 15.78 10.73 -0.40
N GLU A 67 15.30 9.49 -0.58
CA GLU A 67 14.46 9.12 -1.71
C GLU A 67 13.16 9.97 -1.71
N PRO A 68 12.79 10.59 -2.84
CA PRO A 68 11.55 11.36 -2.91
C PRO A 68 10.34 10.44 -2.76
N SER A 69 9.35 10.90 -1.99
CA SER A 69 8.07 10.22 -1.83
C SER A 69 6.91 11.06 -2.34
N ILE A 70 5.86 10.37 -2.76
CA ILE A 70 4.58 10.95 -3.20
C ILE A 70 3.45 10.38 -2.34
N MET A 71 2.43 11.20 -2.05
CA MET A 71 1.21 10.71 -1.41
C MET A 71 0.39 9.94 -2.43
N VAL A 72 0.06 8.70 -2.10
CA VAL A 72 -0.71 7.81 -2.96
C VAL A 72 -2.05 7.53 -2.30
N HIS A 73 -3.10 7.73 -3.09
CA HIS A 73 -4.45 7.38 -2.74
C HIS A 73 -4.72 5.96 -3.21
N ASP A 74 -4.89 5.03 -2.27
CA ASP A 74 -5.00 3.59 -2.52
C ASP A 74 -6.33 3.19 -3.19
N ASP A 75 -7.40 3.96 -2.97
CA ASP A 75 -8.71 3.75 -3.60
C ASP A 75 -9.14 4.95 -4.47
N LEU A 76 -8.31 5.34 -5.44
CA LEU A 76 -8.67 6.45 -6.32
C LEU A 76 -9.65 5.97 -7.40
N SER A 77 -10.95 6.14 -7.14
CA SER A 77 -12.04 5.78 -8.04
C SER A 77 -13.00 6.95 -8.27
N SER A 78 -13.91 6.83 -9.24
CA SER A 78 -14.93 7.87 -9.49
C SER A 78 -15.85 8.13 -8.30
N GLN A 79 -15.95 7.20 -7.34
CA GLN A 79 -16.73 7.36 -6.11
C GLN A 79 -16.02 8.29 -5.09
N ASN A 80 -14.70 8.41 -5.20
CA ASN A 80 -13.87 9.22 -4.33
C ASN A 80 -13.42 10.53 -5.00
N ILE A 81 -13.94 10.84 -6.19
CA ILE A 81 -13.66 12.09 -6.91
C ILE A 81 -14.93 12.94 -6.95
N LEU A 82 -14.82 14.17 -6.46
CA LEU A 82 -15.87 15.18 -6.59
C LEU A 82 -15.65 16.01 -7.85
N VAL A 83 -16.73 16.19 -8.60
CA VAL A 83 -16.81 17.10 -9.74
C VAL A 83 -17.90 18.14 -9.51
N ASN A 84 -17.73 19.34 -10.08
CA ASN A 84 -18.76 20.38 -10.05
C ASN A 84 -19.82 20.13 -11.15
N GLU A 85 -20.81 21.02 -11.23
CA GLU A 85 -21.91 20.92 -12.20
C GLU A 85 -21.45 20.97 -13.67
N SER A 86 -20.31 21.61 -13.96
CA SER A 86 -19.66 21.62 -15.27
C SER A 86 -18.78 20.39 -15.55
N GLY A 87 -18.68 19.46 -14.59
CA GLY A 87 -17.87 18.25 -14.71
C GLY A 87 -16.39 18.46 -14.39
N GLU A 88 -16.00 19.60 -13.81
CA GLU A 88 -14.62 19.90 -13.46
C GLU A 88 -14.25 19.26 -12.12
N PHE A 89 -13.05 18.69 -12.05
CA PHE A 89 -12.49 18.11 -10.85
C PHE A 89 -12.42 19.15 -9.72
N THR A 90 -12.96 18.82 -8.55
CA THR A 90 -13.04 19.72 -7.39
C THR A 90 -12.24 19.19 -6.20
N ALA A 91 -12.35 17.90 -5.86
CA ALA A 91 -11.65 17.31 -4.72
C ALA A 91 -11.54 15.78 -4.81
N VAL A 92 -10.60 15.21 -4.05
CA VAL A 92 -10.54 13.77 -3.73
C VAL A 92 -10.95 13.56 -2.27
N LEU A 93 -11.80 12.57 -2.03
CA LEU A 93 -12.31 12.17 -0.71
C LEU A 93 -11.56 10.95 -0.16
N HIS A 94 -11.82 10.57 1.10
CA HIS A 94 -11.35 9.31 1.70
C HIS A 94 -9.83 9.12 1.84
N TRP A 95 -9.11 10.17 2.25
CA TRP A 95 -7.66 10.13 2.53
C TRP A 95 -7.24 9.34 3.80
N GLU A 96 -8.12 8.52 4.37
CA GLU A 96 -7.89 7.86 5.66
C GLU A 96 -6.90 6.68 5.58
N CYS A 97 -6.61 6.17 4.39
CA CYS A 97 -5.73 5.03 4.14
C CYS A 97 -4.49 5.37 3.27
N VAL A 98 -4.08 6.64 3.21
CA VAL A 98 -2.99 7.05 2.30
C VAL A 98 -1.60 6.68 2.81
N ALA A 99 -0.72 6.37 1.86
CA ALA A 99 0.69 6.11 2.10
C ALA A 99 1.56 7.15 1.39
N ALA A 100 2.74 7.44 1.97
CA ALA A 100 3.81 8.12 1.26
C ALA A 100 4.77 7.06 0.71
N LEU A 101 4.73 6.82 -0.60
CA LEU A 101 5.53 5.79 -1.27
C LEU A 101 6.67 6.43 -2.08
N PRO A 102 7.81 5.73 -2.26
CA PRO A 102 8.85 6.17 -3.18
C PRO A 102 8.30 6.40 -4.58
N VAL A 103 8.77 7.44 -5.28
CA VAL A 103 8.25 7.79 -6.62
C VAL A 103 8.33 6.61 -7.61
N TRP A 104 9.41 5.83 -7.59
CA TRP A 104 9.55 4.68 -8.49
C TRP A 104 8.53 3.57 -8.24
N LYS A 105 7.92 3.52 -7.05
CA LYS A 105 6.94 2.49 -6.69
C LYS A 105 5.57 2.78 -7.30
N GLU A 106 5.29 4.04 -7.57
CA GLU A 106 3.98 4.55 -8.00
C GLU A 106 4.17 5.44 -9.23
N CYS A 107 4.48 4.78 -10.34
CA CYS A 107 4.58 5.38 -11.68
C CYS A 107 3.42 4.96 -12.60
N ASP A 108 2.41 4.28 -12.06
CA ASP A 108 1.29 3.73 -12.82
C ASP A 108 0.07 4.66 -12.81
N TYR A 109 -0.74 4.60 -13.86
CA TYR A 109 -2.01 5.33 -13.89
C TYR A 109 -3.00 4.72 -12.89
N PRO A 110 -3.89 5.52 -12.26
CA PRO A 110 -5.01 5.00 -11.48
C PRO A 110 -5.81 3.95 -12.25
N GLU A 111 -6.32 2.93 -11.57
CA GLU A 111 -6.99 1.78 -12.22
C GLU A 111 -8.11 2.21 -13.18
N PHE A 112 -8.90 3.23 -12.83
CA PHE A 112 -9.97 3.73 -13.71
C PHE A 112 -9.47 4.42 -14.99
N LEU A 113 -8.21 4.83 -15.05
CA LEU A 113 -7.52 5.32 -16.25
C LEU A 113 -6.73 4.24 -16.98
N GLN A 114 -6.54 3.07 -16.36
CA GLN A 114 -5.92 1.94 -17.01
C GLN A 114 -6.91 1.32 -18.00
N GLU A 115 -6.71 1.58 -19.30
CA GLU A 115 -7.44 0.85 -20.33
C GLU A 115 -6.98 -0.61 -20.41
N LYS A 116 -7.83 -1.48 -20.96
CA LYS A 116 -7.42 -2.85 -21.32
C LYS A 116 -6.19 -2.80 -22.22
N THR A 117 -5.19 -3.65 -21.94
CA THR A 117 -4.03 -3.84 -22.80
C THR A 117 -4.46 -4.07 -24.24
N ARG A 118 -4.16 -3.12 -25.13
CA ARG A 118 -4.48 -3.24 -26.55
C ARG A 118 -3.31 -3.91 -27.27
N HIS A 119 -3.57 -5.06 -27.90
CA HIS A 119 -2.61 -5.73 -28.77
C HIS A 119 -2.59 -5.15 -30.20
N VAL A 120 -3.53 -4.25 -30.51
CA VAL A 120 -3.69 -3.62 -31.82
C VAL A 120 -3.68 -2.11 -31.63
N ARG A 121 -2.99 -1.40 -32.52
CA ARG A 121 -2.92 0.07 -32.51
C ARG A 121 -4.33 0.66 -32.61
N PRO A 122 -4.68 1.66 -31.78
CA PRO A 122 -5.99 2.30 -31.85
C PRO A 122 -6.19 3.03 -33.19
N GLU A 123 -7.36 2.84 -33.79
CA GLU A 123 -7.81 3.58 -34.97
C GLU A 123 -8.40 4.91 -34.54
N LEU A 124 -7.65 6.00 -34.76
CA LEU A 124 -8.01 7.35 -34.30
C LEU A 124 -9.39 7.81 -34.81
N GLY A 125 -9.83 7.35 -35.99
CA GLY A 125 -11.13 7.70 -36.56
C GLY A 125 -12.34 7.16 -35.78
N ASN A 126 -12.14 6.20 -34.88
CA ASN A 126 -13.22 5.59 -34.09
C ASN A 126 -13.44 6.28 -32.73
N TYR A 127 -12.56 7.19 -32.33
CA TYR A 127 -12.74 8.00 -31.13
C TYR A 127 -13.52 9.26 -31.51
N LYS A 128 -14.77 9.35 -31.05
CA LYS A 128 -15.51 10.61 -31.12
C LYS A 128 -14.95 11.58 -30.08
N PRO A 129 -14.85 12.89 -30.39
CA PRO A 129 -14.49 13.92 -29.42
C PRO A 129 -15.55 14.05 -28.32
#